data_AF-A0AA36G8X6-F1
#
_entry.id   AF-A0AA36G8X6-F1
#
_cell.length_a   1.000
_cell.length_b   1.000
_cell.length_c   1.000
_cell.angle_alpha   90.00
_cell.angle_beta   90.00
_cell.angle_gamma   90.00
#
_symmetry.space_group_name_H-M   'P 1'
#
loop_
_entity.id
_entity.type
_entity.pdbx_description
1 polymer ?
#
loop_
_entity_poly.entity_id
_entity_poly.type
_entity_poly.pdbx_seq_one_letter_code
_entity_poly.pdbx_strand_id
1 'polypeptide(L)'
;MASVRSSRLGPLLLLTLFFVAGQSMDLQHWQCGSEAFTKNFSYTLVHNDCPAIAGDLNHCCVVHDDCYVKQKGQEYCDKVFCDCTTYVLHGLDAENCQSYSDTTCLMMPFFGSVAYENSYNWTPPANMLHLRPPGALIQPFDQLYSACPDVSTVLSSCSYNYIECGFSGKGIMNCGRDLSRCITTATAEIGGHCAVETERISDIIKKETYRFFDLTDSSNMYLLKMGLLVFVIVFIFFSLFTLLYRHYNRWVLNSRGSMEDIKYQSV
;
A
#
# COMPACT_ATOMS: atom_id res chain seq x y z
N MET A 1 45.74 29.80 -32.33
CA MET A 1 45.06 28.50 -32.57
C MET A 1 44.42 28.05 -31.27
N ALA A 2 43.12 27.72 -31.34
CA ALA A 2 42.22 27.06 -30.37
C ALA A 2 42.41 27.35 -28.85
N SER A 3 41.58 28.27 -28.33
CA SER A 3 41.28 28.39 -26.91
C SER A 3 40.14 27.42 -26.54
N VAL A 4 40.40 26.53 -25.59
CA VAL A 4 39.51 25.46 -25.13
C VAL A 4 38.37 26.04 -24.28
N ARG A 5 37.12 25.92 -24.76
CA ARG A 5 35.91 26.25 -23.99
C ARG A 5 35.69 25.21 -22.89
N SER A 6 35.90 25.61 -21.64
CA SER A 6 35.43 24.90 -20.45
C SER A 6 33.91 25.02 -20.35
N SER A 7 33.20 23.99 -20.78
CA SER A 7 31.77 23.82 -20.52
C SER A 7 31.61 23.32 -19.08
N ARG A 8 31.08 24.19 -18.21
CA ARG A 8 30.72 23.86 -16.82
C ARG A 8 29.67 22.75 -16.82
N LEU A 9 30.05 21.53 -16.44
CA LEU A 9 29.10 20.53 -15.95
C LEU A 9 28.48 21.08 -14.66
N GLY A 10 27.19 21.40 -14.70
CA GLY A 10 26.40 21.70 -13.50
C GLY A 10 26.14 20.41 -12.71
N PRO A 11 26.35 20.40 -11.37
CA PRO A 11 26.04 19.25 -10.55
C PRO A 11 24.67 19.45 -9.90
N LEU A 12 23.57 19.07 -10.53
CA LEU A 12 22.25 19.11 -9.87
C LEU A 12 21.20 18.35 -10.68
N LEU A 13 21.18 17.02 -10.54
CA LEU A 13 19.93 16.23 -10.61
C LEU A 13 20.17 14.77 -10.17
N LEU A 14 20.66 14.55 -8.94
CA LEU A 14 20.49 13.25 -8.28
C LEU A 14 19.10 13.26 -7.62
N LEU A 15 18.07 13.13 -8.46
CA LEU A 15 16.73 12.77 -8.02
C LEU A 15 16.82 11.35 -7.45
N THR A 16 16.74 11.26 -6.13
CA THR A 16 16.63 10.00 -5.38
C THR A 16 15.42 9.23 -5.90
N LEU A 17 15.66 8.23 -6.73
CA LEU A 17 14.74 7.13 -6.98
C LEU A 17 14.53 6.40 -5.64
N PHE A 18 13.57 6.88 -4.85
CA PHE A 18 12.97 6.04 -3.82
C PHE A 18 12.19 4.96 -4.55
N PHE A 19 12.86 3.84 -4.85
CA PHE A 19 12.20 2.59 -5.18
C PHE A 19 11.30 2.26 -3.98
N VAL A 20 10.00 2.50 -4.11
CA VAL A 20 9.01 1.85 -3.25
C VAL A 20 8.98 0.40 -3.74
N ALA A 21 9.93 -0.40 -3.25
CA ALA A 21 9.80 -1.84 -3.35
C ALA A 21 8.58 -2.21 -2.51
N GLY A 22 7.46 -2.51 -3.18
CA GLY A 22 6.32 -3.13 -2.52
C GLY A 22 6.82 -4.38 -1.79
N GLN A 23 6.45 -4.53 -0.52
CA GLN A 23 6.84 -5.74 0.20
C GLN A 23 6.09 -6.90 -0.44
N SER A 24 6.83 -7.90 -0.92
CA SER A 24 6.23 -9.14 -1.36
C SER A 24 5.93 -10.00 -0.14
N MET A 25 4.78 -10.69 -0.14
CA MET A 25 4.44 -11.64 0.91
C MET A 25 5.51 -12.72 0.99
N ASP A 26 5.99 -13.02 2.20
CA ASP A 26 6.91 -14.12 2.47
C ASP A 26 6.12 -15.44 2.63
N LEU A 27 6.71 -16.56 2.22
CA LEU A 27 6.15 -17.91 2.30
C LEU A 27 5.70 -18.26 3.72
N GLN A 28 6.37 -17.76 4.76
CA GLN A 28 5.97 -18.00 6.16
C GLN A 28 4.59 -17.43 6.52
N HIS A 29 4.13 -16.40 5.80
CA HIS A 29 2.81 -15.78 6.00
C HIS A 29 1.76 -16.34 5.03
N TRP A 30 2.17 -17.15 4.06
CA TRP A 30 1.30 -17.76 3.07
C TRP A 30 0.52 -18.95 3.65
N GLN A 31 -0.79 -18.94 3.46
CA GLN A 31 -1.73 -19.90 4.03
C GLN A 31 -2.45 -20.74 2.98
N CYS A 32 -2.50 -20.32 1.71
CA CYS A 32 -3.14 -21.13 0.67
C CYS A 32 -2.46 -22.49 0.50
N GLY A 33 -3.13 -23.58 0.86
CA GLY A 33 -2.66 -24.95 0.71
C GLY A 33 -2.67 -25.73 2.02
N SER A 34 -2.98 -27.03 1.95
CA SER A 34 -3.13 -27.90 3.12
C SER A 34 -1.81 -28.46 3.66
N GLU A 35 -0.78 -28.61 2.82
CA GLU A 35 0.49 -29.25 3.13
C GLU A 35 1.67 -28.38 2.67
N ALA A 36 2.88 -28.67 3.15
CA ALA A 36 4.08 -27.92 2.78
C ALA A 36 4.29 -27.87 1.25
N PHE A 37 4.04 -28.98 0.55
CA PHE A 37 4.15 -29.04 -0.90
C PHE A 37 3.12 -28.12 -1.60
N THR A 38 1.83 -28.24 -1.23
CA THR A 38 0.75 -27.46 -1.85
C THR A 38 0.85 -25.97 -1.50
N LYS A 39 1.26 -25.62 -0.27
CA LYS A 39 1.58 -24.25 0.13
C LYS A 39 2.72 -23.64 -0.66
N ASN A 40 3.82 -24.38 -0.84
CA ASN A 40 4.97 -23.87 -1.61
C ASN A 40 4.62 -23.71 -3.09
N PHE A 41 3.84 -24.63 -3.64
CA PHE A 41 3.39 -24.56 -5.03
C PHE A 41 2.47 -23.36 -5.30
N SER A 42 1.43 -23.18 -4.48
CA SER A 42 0.49 -22.06 -4.62
C SER A 42 1.20 -20.72 -4.38
N TYR A 43 2.10 -20.64 -3.40
CA TYR A 43 2.93 -19.46 -3.17
C TYR A 43 3.77 -19.12 -4.39
N THR A 44 4.47 -20.11 -4.97
CA THR A 44 5.34 -19.88 -6.13
C THR A 44 4.55 -19.36 -7.33
N LEU A 45 3.36 -19.90 -7.58
CA LEU A 45 2.49 -19.40 -8.64
C LEU A 45 2.07 -17.95 -8.41
N VAL A 46 1.50 -17.65 -7.24
CA VAL A 46 0.97 -16.31 -6.95
C VAL A 46 2.08 -15.27 -6.79
N HIS A 47 3.18 -15.62 -6.13
CA HIS A 47 4.29 -14.70 -5.90
C HIS A 47 4.97 -14.27 -7.21
N ASN A 48 5.10 -15.18 -8.17
CA ASN A 48 5.77 -14.87 -9.44
C ASN A 48 4.85 -14.15 -10.43
N ASP A 49 3.59 -14.59 -10.52
CA ASP A 49 2.67 -14.09 -11.56
C ASP A 49 1.82 -12.91 -11.06
N CYS A 50 1.59 -12.83 -9.74
CA CYS A 50 0.55 -12.03 -9.09
C CYS A 50 0.98 -11.33 -7.78
N PRO A 51 2.21 -10.80 -7.65
CA PRO A 51 2.73 -10.35 -6.35
C PRO A 51 1.90 -9.20 -5.73
N ALA A 52 1.31 -8.34 -6.56
CA ALA A 52 0.53 -7.19 -6.11
C ALA A 52 -0.79 -7.55 -5.38
N ILE A 53 -1.32 -8.75 -5.63
CA ILE A 53 -2.59 -9.23 -5.06
C ILE A 53 -2.41 -10.45 -4.15
N ALA A 54 -1.16 -10.85 -3.90
CA ALA A 54 -0.85 -12.03 -3.10
C ALA A 54 -1.47 -11.94 -1.70
N GLY A 55 -1.45 -10.77 -1.07
CA GLY A 55 -2.09 -10.53 0.24
C GLY A 55 -3.59 -10.81 0.24
N ASP A 56 -4.29 -10.27 -0.74
CA ASP A 56 -5.75 -10.41 -0.86
C ASP A 56 -6.14 -11.86 -1.20
N LEU A 57 -5.41 -12.54 -2.09
CA LEU A 57 -5.61 -13.97 -2.37
C LEU A 57 -5.33 -14.85 -1.14
N ASN A 58 -4.26 -14.55 -0.42
CA ASN A 58 -3.92 -15.25 0.82
C ASN A 58 -5.02 -15.09 1.87
N HIS A 59 -5.61 -13.89 1.97
CA HIS A 59 -6.74 -13.65 2.85
C HIS A 59 -7.96 -14.50 2.48
N CYS A 60 -8.28 -14.65 1.19
CA CYS A 60 -9.35 -15.57 0.75
C CYS A 60 -9.11 -17.00 1.25
N CYS A 61 -7.87 -17.49 1.17
CA CYS A 61 -7.51 -18.83 1.68
C CYS A 61 -7.69 -18.94 3.20
N VAL A 62 -7.28 -17.92 3.96
CA VAL A 62 -7.45 -17.92 5.42
C VAL A 62 -8.92 -17.96 5.82
N VAL A 63 -9.78 -17.22 5.13
CA VAL A 63 -11.23 -17.25 5.36
C VAL A 63 -11.83 -18.61 4.98
N HIS A 64 -11.33 -19.23 3.92
CA HIS A 64 -11.73 -20.56 3.49
C HIS A 64 -11.36 -21.65 4.51
N ASP A 65 -10.11 -21.63 5.00
CA ASP A 65 -9.65 -22.54 6.06
C ASP A 65 -10.48 -22.37 7.34
N ASP A 66 -10.78 -21.13 7.75
CA ASP A 66 -11.67 -20.86 8.90
C ASP A 66 -13.09 -21.41 8.67
N CYS A 67 -13.63 -21.28 7.45
CA CYS A 67 -14.92 -21.85 7.07
C CYS A 67 -14.94 -23.38 7.17
N TYR A 68 -13.84 -24.02 6.72
CA TYR A 68 -13.60 -25.46 6.82
C TYR A 68 -13.53 -25.90 8.28
N VAL A 69 -12.71 -25.26 9.11
CA VAL A 69 -12.57 -25.56 10.55
C VAL A 69 -13.92 -25.47 11.27
N LYS A 70 -14.74 -24.47 10.93
CA LYS A 70 -16.11 -24.28 11.46
C LYS A 70 -17.14 -25.22 10.87
N GLN A 71 -16.75 -26.09 9.93
CA GLN A 71 -17.58 -27.12 9.31
C GLN A 71 -18.89 -26.57 8.73
N LYS A 72 -18.83 -25.43 8.02
CA LYS A 72 -20.00 -24.77 7.42
C LYS A 72 -20.53 -25.45 6.14
N GLY A 73 -19.95 -26.58 5.75
CA GLY A 73 -20.24 -27.31 4.51
C GLY A 73 -19.21 -27.00 3.42
N GLN A 74 -18.61 -28.05 2.85
CA GLN A 74 -17.56 -27.94 1.83
C GLN A 74 -17.99 -27.09 0.64
N GLU A 75 -19.12 -27.42 0.00
CA GLU A 75 -19.63 -26.72 -1.19
C GLU A 75 -19.85 -25.22 -0.93
N TYR A 76 -20.38 -24.88 0.26
CA TYR A 76 -20.58 -23.50 0.67
C TYR A 76 -19.24 -22.77 0.81
N CYS A 77 -18.29 -23.35 1.54
CA CYS A 77 -16.98 -22.75 1.75
C CYS A 77 -16.21 -22.59 0.42
N ASP A 78 -16.21 -23.61 -0.44
CA ASP A 78 -15.56 -23.58 -1.75
C ASP A 78 -16.15 -22.48 -2.64
N LYS A 79 -17.48 -22.33 -2.63
CA LYS A 79 -18.14 -21.24 -3.35
C LYS A 79 -17.72 -19.87 -2.83
N VAL A 80 -17.73 -19.65 -1.52
CA VAL A 80 -17.32 -18.37 -0.89
C VAL A 80 -15.86 -18.04 -1.22
N PHE A 81 -14.99 -19.05 -1.19
CA PHE A 81 -13.60 -18.91 -1.60
C PHE A 81 -13.47 -18.46 -3.06
N CYS A 82 -14.18 -19.12 -3.97
CA CYS A 82 -14.17 -18.78 -5.40
C CYS A 82 -14.73 -17.39 -5.70
N ASP A 83 -15.79 -16.99 -5.01
CA ASP A 83 -16.34 -15.64 -5.12
C ASP A 83 -15.30 -14.60 -4.63
N CYS A 84 -14.57 -14.90 -3.55
CA CYS A 84 -13.50 -14.06 -3.01
C CYS A 84 -12.33 -13.90 -3.99
N THR A 85 -11.77 -15.00 -4.52
CA THR A 85 -10.64 -14.94 -5.44
C THR A 85 -11.01 -14.23 -6.74
N THR A 86 -12.22 -14.46 -7.26
CA THR A 86 -12.73 -13.76 -8.45
C THR A 86 -12.85 -12.26 -8.20
N TYR A 87 -13.38 -11.84 -7.05
CA TYR A 87 -13.48 -10.43 -6.70
C TYR A 87 -12.10 -9.74 -6.66
N VAL A 88 -11.11 -10.38 -6.04
CA VAL A 88 -9.73 -9.86 -5.95
C VAL A 88 -9.13 -9.65 -7.35
N LEU A 89 -9.33 -10.62 -8.24
CA LEU A 89 -8.79 -10.57 -9.60
C LEU A 89 -9.40 -9.46 -10.47
N HIS A 90 -10.71 -9.24 -10.34
CA HIS A 90 -11.43 -8.23 -11.12
C HIS A 90 -11.11 -6.79 -10.68
N GLY A 91 -10.68 -6.59 -9.43
CA GLY A 91 -10.48 -5.25 -8.87
C GLY A 91 -9.19 -4.54 -9.29
N LEU A 92 -8.20 -5.25 -9.85
CA LEU A 92 -6.82 -4.76 -9.96
C LEU A 92 -6.13 -5.02 -11.31
N ASP A 93 -6.89 -5.30 -12.38
CA ASP A 93 -6.35 -5.56 -13.73
C ASP A 93 -5.34 -6.73 -13.74
N ALA A 94 -5.63 -7.77 -12.94
CA ALA A 94 -4.78 -8.92 -12.74
C ALA A 94 -5.07 -10.05 -13.74
N GLU A 95 -5.09 -9.73 -15.04
CA GLU A 95 -5.44 -10.70 -16.10
C GLU A 95 -4.56 -11.96 -16.06
N ASN A 96 -3.26 -11.80 -15.80
CA ASN A 96 -2.31 -12.92 -15.70
C ASN A 96 -2.61 -13.88 -14.53
N CYS A 97 -3.49 -13.50 -13.62
CA CYS A 97 -3.80 -14.22 -12.39
C CYS A 97 -5.13 -14.98 -12.47
N GLN A 98 -5.89 -14.82 -13.55
CA GLN A 98 -7.17 -15.51 -13.75
C GLN A 98 -7.01 -17.03 -13.72
N SER A 99 -5.93 -17.53 -14.33
CA SER A 99 -5.61 -18.96 -14.37
C SER A 99 -5.52 -19.60 -12.98
N TYR A 100 -5.04 -18.86 -11.96
CA TYR A 100 -4.97 -19.34 -10.58
C TYR A 100 -6.36 -19.57 -10.00
N SER A 101 -7.26 -18.59 -10.10
CA SER A 101 -8.62 -18.72 -9.56
C SER A 101 -9.40 -19.79 -10.29
N ASP A 102 -9.37 -19.80 -11.63
CA ASP A 102 -10.07 -20.79 -12.44
C ASP A 102 -9.61 -22.21 -12.11
N THR A 103 -8.29 -22.43 -12.09
CA THR A 103 -7.72 -23.74 -11.78
C THR A 103 -8.04 -24.17 -10.36
N THR A 104 -7.87 -23.27 -9.39
CA THR A 104 -8.12 -23.62 -7.97
C THR A 104 -9.60 -23.96 -7.77
N CYS A 105 -10.52 -23.13 -8.28
CA CYS A 105 -11.95 -23.35 -8.16
C CYS A 105 -12.45 -24.63 -8.83
N LEU A 106 -11.87 -25.00 -9.98
CA LEU A 106 -12.18 -26.27 -10.65
C LEU A 106 -11.69 -27.48 -9.85
N MET A 107 -10.61 -27.33 -9.08
CA MET A 107 -9.95 -28.42 -8.36
C MET A 107 -10.51 -28.63 -6.95
N MET A 108 -11.07 -27.58 -6.32
CA MET A 108 -11.60 -27.64 -4.95
C MET A 108 -12.64 -28.74 -4.72
N PRO A 109 -13.62 -29.00 -5.61
CA PRO A 109 -14.59 -30.08 -5.38
C PRO A 109 -13.95 -31.48 -5.30
N PHE A 110 -12.80 -31.68 -5.98
CA PHE A 110 -12.13 -32.98 -6.04
C PHE A 110 -11.15 -33.20 -4.89
N PHE A 111 -10.38 -32.18 -4.53
CA PHE A 111 -9.33 -32.28 -3.51
C PHE A 111 -9.72 -31.67 -2.16
N GLY A 112 -10.75 -30.81 -2.15
CA GLY A 112 -11.23 -30.11 -0.97
C GLY A 112 -11.94 -31.00 0.03
N SER A 113 -12.52 -32.13 -0.38
CA SER A 113 -13.25 -33.03 0.54
C SER A 113 -12.34 -33.58 1.64
N VAL A 114 -11.14 -34.04 1.28
CA VAL A 114 -10.15 -34.53 2.25
C VAL A 114 -9.67 -33.40 3.17
N ALA A 115 -9.42 -32.21 2.63
CA ALA A 115 -9.01 -31.06 3.43
C ALA A 115 -10.12 -30.62 4.39
N TYR A 116 -11.37 -30.60 3.93
CA TYR A 116 -12.56 -30.27 4.71
C TYR A 116 -12.76 -31.27 5.86
N GLU A 117 -12.75 -32.56 5.55
CA GLU A 117 -12.88 -33.62 6.55
C GLU A 117 -11.76 -33.59 7.59
N ASN A 118 -10.53 -33.22 7.22
CA ASN A 118 -9.41 -33.13 8.15
C ASN A 118 -9.39 -31.85 8.99
N SER A 119 -10.20 -30.85 8.66
CA SER A 119 -10.16 -29.54 9.31
C SER A 119 -10.93 -29.45 10.65
N TYR A 120 -11.83 -30.38 10.94
CA TYR A 120 -12.73 -30.31 12.11
C TYR A 120 -12.03 -30.22 13.49
N ASN A 121 -10.79 -30.72 13.57
CA ASN A 121 -9.94 -30.68 14.78
C ASN A 121 -8.65 -29.89 14.55
N TRP A 122 -8.58 -29.13 13.44
CA TRP A 122 -7.41 -28.34 13.17
C TRP A 122 -7.32 -27.20 14.18
N THR A 123 -6.13 -27.02 14.74
CA THR A 123 -5.82 -25.89 15.62
C THR A 123 -4.61 -25.17 15.05
N PRO A 124 -4.60 -23.83 15.08
CA PRO A 124 -3.42 -23.08 14.71
C PRO A 124 -2.21 -23.51 15.55
N PRO A 125 -1.00 -23.62 14.96
CA PRO A 125 0.21 -23.87 15.73
C PRO A 125 0.40 -22.82 16.83
N ALA A 126 0.86 -23.22 18.02
CA ALA A 126 1.06 -22.31 19.15
C ALA A 126 2.09 -21.19 18.87
N ASN A 127 2.95 -21.38 17.87
CA ASN A 127 3.94 -20.42 17.40
C ASN A 127 3.48 -19.66 16.14
N MET A 128 2.19 -19.69 15.80
CA MET A 128 1.67 -18.91 14.69
C MET A 128 1.94 -17.42 14.94
N LEU A 129 2.58 -16.78 13.97
CA LEU A 129 2.92 -15.37 14.08
C LEU A 129 1.65 -14.52 13.95
N HIS A 130 1.27 -13.87 15.05
CA HIS A 130 0.21 -12.87 15.06
C HIS A 130 0.77 -11.54 14.51
N LEU A 131 0.41 -11.23 13.26
CA LEU A 131 0.73 -9.94 12.66
C LEU A 131 -0.11 -8.85 13.32
N ARG A 132 0.49 -7.67 13.48
CA ARG A 132 -0.14 -6.54 14.17
C ARG A 132 0.06 -5.29 13.34
N PRO A 133 -0.99 -4.47 13.14
CA PRO A 133 -0.82 -3.16 12.56
C PRO A 133 0.14 -2.32 13.44
N PRO A 134 1.02 -1.51 12.83
CA PRO A 134 2.02 -0.76 13.57
C PRO A 134 1.40 0.38 14.40
N GLY A 135 2.19 0.92 15.34
CA GLY A 135 1.85 2.12 16.09
C GLY A 135 0.77 1.90 17.16
N ALA A 136 -0.24 2.78 17.19
CA ALA A 136 -1.26 2.81 18.24
C ALA A 136 -2.20 1.59 18.24
N LEU A 137 -2.17 0.76 17.19
CA LEU A 137 -3.03 -0.41 17.03
C LEU A 137 -2.43 -1.70 17.62
N ILE A 138 -1.15 -1.72 18.01
CA ILE A 138 -0.49 -2.94 18.52
C ILE A 138 -1.22 -3.51 19.74
N GLN A 139 -1.42 -2.69 20.78
CA GLN A 139 -2.05 -3.12 22.05
C GLN A 139 -3.53 -3.51 21.87
N PRO A 140 -4.36 -2.73 21.13
CA PRO A 140 -5.72 -3.15 20.80
C PRO A 140 -5.78 -4.50 20.07
N PHE A 141 -4.84 -4.78 19.16
CA PHE A 141 -4.80 -6.07 18.49
C PHE A 141 -4.41 -7.22 19.42
N ASP A 142 -3.47 -7.02 20.35
CA ASP A 142 -3.14 -8.03 21.36
C ASP A 142 -4.38 -8.39 22.22
N GLN A 143 -5.20 -7.39 22.57
CA GLN A 143 -6.47 -7.58 23.27
C GLN A 143 -7.49 -8.34 22.42
N LEU A 144 -7.62 -7.96 21.14
CA LEU A 144 -8.52 -8.62 20.20
C LEU A 144 -8.14 -10.09 19.99
N TYR A 145 -6.86 -10.40 19.80
CA TYR A 145 -6.39 -11.79 19.69
C TYR A 145 -6.72 -12.62 20.93
N SER A 146 -6.59 -12.02 22.11
CA SER A 146 -6.91 -12.69 23.37
C SER A 146 -8.42 -12.93 23.54
N ALA A 147 -9.25 -12.01 23.04
CA ALA A 147 -10.71 -12.11 23.12
C ALA A 147 -11.34 -12.99 22.02
N CYS A 148 -10.68 -13.12 20.87
CA CYS A 148 -11.16 -13.81 19.67
C CYS A 148 -10.18 -14.90 19.17
N PRO A 149 -9.79 -15.89 20.00
CA PRO A 149 -8.76 -16.87 19.63
C PRO A 149 -9.14 -17.69 18.40
N ASP A 150 -10.42 -18.00 18.24
CA ASP A 150 -10.95 -18.87 17.17
C ASP A 150 -10.79 -18.28 15.75
N VAL A 151 -10.59 -16.95 15.64
CA VAL A 151 -10.37 -16.27 14.35
C VAL A 151 -9.05 -15.51 14.31
N SER A 152 -8.12 -15.84 15.20
CA SER A 152 -6.78 -15.22 15.27
C SER A 152 -6.05 -15.26 13.92
N THR A 153 -6.14 -16.36 13.17
CA THR A 153 -5.55 -16.45 11.82
C THR A 153 -6.16 -15.44 10.84
N VAL A 154 -7.48 -15.28 10.85
CA VAL A 154 -8.20 -14.31 10.01
C VAL A 154 -7.85 -12.88 10.40
N LEU A 155 -7.77 -12.59 11.69
CA LEU A 155 -7.35 -11.27 12.20
C LEU A 155 -5.89 -10.93 11.82
N SER A 156 -5.01 -11.93 11.79
CA SER A 156 -3.62 -11.78 11.33
C SER A 156 -3.55 -11.43 9.84
N SER A 157 -4.37 -12.07 8.99
CA SER A 157 -4.44 -11.71 7.57
C SER A 157 -5.11 -10.35 7.33
N CYS A 158 -6.11 -9.94 8.12
CA CYS A 158 -6.64 -8.57 8.10
C CYS A 158 -5.54 -7.55 8.41
N SER A 159 -4.70 -7.84 9.41
CA SER A 159 -3.57 -6.98 9.80
C SER A 159 -2.54 -6.85 8.68
N TYR A 160 -2.22 -7.96 8.02
CA TYR A 160 -1.32 -7.97 6.86
C TYR A 160 -1.84 -7.07 5.75
N ASN A 161 -3.11 -7.25 5.34
CA ASN A 161 -3.71 -6.47 4.26
C ASN A 161 -3.76 -4.96 4.59
N TYR A 162 -3.93 -4.61 5.86
CA TYR A 162 -3.82 -3.21 6.30
C TYR A 162 -2.41 -2.63 6.11
N ILE A 163 -1.39 -3.40 6.50
CA ILE A 163 0.02 -3.01 6.36
C ILE A 163 0.35 -2.79 4.87
N GLU A 164 -0.01 -3.75 4.02
CA GLU A 164 0.16 -3.66 2.56
C GLU A 164 -0.62 -2.50 1.94
N CYS A 165 -1.85 -2.27 2.40
CA CYS A 165 -2.65 -1.15 1.93
C CYS A 165 -1.93 0.20 2.18
N GLY A 166 -1.21 0.33 3.30
CA GLY A 166 -0.39 1.50 3.59
C GLY A 166 0.69 1.79 2.56
N PHE A 167 1.26 0.74 1.93
CA PHE A 167 2.26 0.86 0.87
C PHE A 167 1.67 1.09 -0.52
N SER A 168 0.42 0.64 -0.75
CA SER A 168 -0.26 0.75 -2.06
C SER A 168 -0.70 2.16 -2.45
N GLY A 169 -0.59 3.14 -1.55
CA GLY A 169 -1.06 4.51 -1.80
C GLY A 169 -2.59 4.68 -1.77
N LYS A 170 -3.37 3.64 -1.42
CA LYS A 170 -4.85 3.68 -1.27
C LYS A 170 -5.36 4.70 -0.25
N GLY A 171 -4.48 5.32 0.55
CA GLY A 171 -4.79 6.33 1.54
C GLY A 171 -5.26 5.71 2.87
N ILE A 172 -4.77 6.26 3.99
CA ILE A 172 -4.95 5.65 5.32
C ILE A 172 -6.42 5.42 5.70
N MET A 173 -7.33 6.29 5.24
CA MET A 173 -8.76 6.23 5.55
C MET A 173 -9.41 5.00 4.90
N ASN A 174 -9.01 4.65 3.69
CA ASN A 174 -9.50 3.45 3.02
C ASN A 174 -8.91 2.20 3.70
N CYS A 175 -7.60 2.18 3.97
CA CYS A 175 -6.97 1.08 4.69
C CYS A 175 -7.61 0.83 6.07
N GLY A 176 -7.89 1.89 6.83
CA GLY A 176 -8.57 1.78 8.12
C GLY A 176 -10.00 1.25 8.00
N ARG A 177 -10.75 1.72 6.99
CA ARG A 177 -12.11 1.22 6.72
C ARG A 177 -12.08 -0.26 6.35
N ASP A 178 -11.16 -0.66 5.49
CA ASP A 178 -11.02 -2.04 5.02
C ASP A 178 -10.59 -2.96 6.18
N LEU A 179 -9.66 -2.51 7.02
CA LEU A 179 -9.28 -3.23 8.25
C LEU A 179 -10.47 -3.42 9.19
N SER A 180 -11.20 -2.35 9.51
CA SER A 180 -12.37 -2.43 10.41
C SER A 180 -13.46 -3.35 9.83
N ARG A 181 -13.70 -3.30 8.52
CA ARG A 181 -14.63 -4.21 7.83
C ARG A 181 -14.15 -5.66 7.95
N CYS A 182 -12.88 -5.93 7.65
CA CYS A 182 -12.29 -7.26 7.71
C CYS A 182 -12.44 -7.88 9.12
N ILE A 183 -12.10 -7.12 10.16
CA ILE A 183 -12.24 -7.55 11.56
C ILE A 183 -13.71 -7.85 11.89
N THR A 184 -14.62 -6.93 11.56
CA THR A 184 -16.06 -7.08 11.85
C THR A 184 -16.65 -8.30 11.15
N THR A 185 -16.26 -8.56 9.89
CA THR A 185 -16.69 -9.75 9.16
C THR A 185 -16.13 -11.03 9.79
N ALA A 186 -14.85 -11.04 10.17
CA ALA A 186 -14.21 -12.19 10.80
C ALA A 186 -14.87 -12.58 12.14
N THR A 187 -15.32 -11.59 12.92
CA THR A 187 -15.89 -11.81 14.25
C THR A 187 -17.41 -11.79 14.29
N ALA A 188 -18.10 -11.62 13.15
CA ALA A 188 -19.56 -11.44 13.08
C ALA A 188 -20.38 -12.54 13.76
N GLU A 189 -19.86 -13.77 13.78
CA GLU A 189 -20.51 -14.93 14.38
C GLU A 189 -20.01 -15.23 15.81
N ILE A 190 -19.04 -14.46 16.30
CA ILE A 190 -18.44 -14.65 17.63
C ILE A 190 -19.06 -13.65 18.61
N GLY A 191 -19.91 -14.17 19.49
CA GLY A 191 -20.54 -13.36 20.54
C GLY A 191 -19.61 -13.05 21.73
N GLY A 192 -20.21 -12.49 22.79
CA GLY A 192 -19.56 -12.33 24.09
C GLY A 192 -18.43 -11.30 24.07
N HIS A 193 -17.29 -11.65 24.70
CA HIS A 193 -16.16 -10.73 24.88
C HIS A 193 -15.52 -10.32 23.55
N CYS A 194 -15.47 -11.22 22.57
CA CYS A 194 -14.93 -10.94 21.23
C CYS A 194 -15.68 -9.80 20.52
N ALA A 195 -17.02 -9.80 20.58
CA ALA A 195 -17.84 -8.76 19.98
C ALA A 195 -17.54 -7.37 20.59
N VAL A 196 -17.39 -7.30 21.92
CA VAL A 196 -17.05 -6.05 22.62
C VAL A 196 -15.68 -5.52 22.20
N GLU A 197 -14.67 -6.38 22.13
CA GLU A 197 -13.32 -5.96 21.69
C GLU A 197 -13.28 -5.61 20.19
N THR A 198 -14.12 -6.25 19.36
CA THR A 198 -14.30 -5.92 17.94
C THR A 198 -14.84 -4.49 17.76
N GLU A 199 -15.87 -4.12 18.51
CA GLU A 199 -16.43 -2.76 18.47
C GLU A 199 -15.39 -1.73 18.93
N ARG A 200 -14.74 -2.01 20.07
CA ARG A 200 -13.71 -1.16 20.64
C ARG A 200 -12.56 -0.91 19.67
N ILE A 201 -12.02 -1.95 19.04
CA ILE A 201 -10.90 -1.78 18.10
C ILE A 201 -11.32 -1.03 16.83
N SER A 202 -12.54 -1.24 16.35
CA SER A 202 -13.08 -0.51 15.20
C SER A 202 -13.16 0.99 15.46
N ASP A 203 -13.58 1.40 16.67
CA ASP A 203 -13.58 2.80 17.09
C ASP A 203 -12.16 3.39 17.17
N ILE A 204 -11.19 2.61 17.67
CA ILE A 204 -9.79 3.03 17.73
C ILE A 204 -9.22 3.19 16.30
N ILE A 205 -9.44 2.24 15.40
CA ILE A 205 -9.01 2.31 14.00
C ILE A 205 -9.57 3.57 13.35
N LYS A 206 -10.87 3.82 13.52
CA LYS A 206 -11.53 5.04 13.02
C LYS A 206 -10.87 6.30 13.59
N LYS A 207 -10.63 6.37 14.90
CA LYS A 207 -10.01 7.54 15.54
C LYS A 207 -8.57 7.77 15.06
N GLU A 208 -7.76 6.73 14.96
CA GLU A 208 -6.36 6.83 14.54
C GLU A 208 -6.25 7.20 13.05
N THR A 209 -7.12 6.65 12.20
CA THR A 209 -7.15 7.01 10.78
C THR A 209 -7.54 8.47 10.57
N TYR A 210 -8.55 8.98 11.30
CA TYR A 210 -8.88 10.42 11.29
C TYR A 210 -7.73 11.29 11.82
N ARG A 211 -7.07 10.89 12.91
CA ARG A 211 -5.92 11.63 13.45
C ARG A 211 -4.80 11.71 12.41
N PHE A 212 -4.47 10.60 11.76
CA PHE A 212 -3.44 10.60 10.73
C PHE A 212 -3.84 11.46 9.53
N PHE A 213 -5.10 11.34 9.08
CA PHE A 213 -5.63 12.16 7.99
C PHE A 213 -5.48 13.66 8.29
N ASP A 214 -5.90 14.11 9.47
CA ASP A 214 -5.80 15.51 9.90
C ASP A 214 -4.35 16.01 9.93
N LEU A 215 -3.42 15.17 10.42
CA LEU A 215 -1.98 15.48 10.38
C LEU A 215 -1.43 15.55 8.96
N THR A 216 -1.80 14.62 8.08
CA THR A 216 -1.34 14.61 6.69
C THR A 216 -1.93 15.72 5.85
N ASP A 217 -3.20 16.07 6.05
CA ASP A 217 -3.83 17.18 5.34
C ASP A 217 -3.20 18.50 5.77
N SER A 218 -2.97 18.67 7.07
CA SER A 218 -2.23 19.80 7.61
C SER A 218 -0.81 19.87 7.02
N SER A 219 -0.03 18.78 7.08
CA SER A 219 1.35 18.74 6.57
C SER A 219 1.44 18.93 5.05
N ASN A 220 0.59 18.27 4.27
CA ASN A 220 0.55 18.41 2.80
C ASN A 220 0.15 19.83 2.43
N MET A 221 -0.81 20.43 3.13
CA MET A 221 -1.16 21.83 2.95
C MET A 221 0.03 22.76 3.27
N TYR A 222 0.81 22.48 4.32
CA TYR A 222 2.03 23.24 4.61
C TYR A 222 3.09 23.08 3.52
N LEU A 223 3.37 21.86 3.06
CA LEU A 223 4.34 21.62 1.98
C LEU A 223 3.91 22.27 0.67
N LEU A 224 2.62 22.23 0.34
CA LEU A 224 2.08 22.85 -0.87
C LEU A 224 2.12 24.38 -0.77
N LYS A 225 1.81 24.94 0.41
CA LYS A 225 1.99 26.37 0.71
C LYS A 225 3.46 26.80 0.63
N MET A 226 4.38 26.02 1.18
CA MET A 226 5.82 26.30 1.11
C MET A 226 6.36 26.17 -0.32
N GLY A 227 5.92 25.15 -1.07
CA GLY A 227 6.26 24.98 -2.48
C GLY A 227 5.76 26.15 -3.33
N LEU A 228 4.52 26.58 -3.14
CA LEU A 228 3.94 27.76 -3.80
C LEU A 228 4.73 29.04 -3.44
N LEU A 229 5.07 29.23 -2.16
CA LEU A 229 5.86 30.38 -1.70
C LEU A 229 7.22 30.43 -2.40
N VAL A 230 7.94 29.31 -2.44
CA VAL A 230 9.25 29.20 -3.12
C VAL A 230 9.09 29.48 -4.62
N PHE A 231 8.07 28.93 -5.26
CA PHE A 231 7.80 29.19 -6.68
C PHE A 231 7.55 30.68 -6.97
N VAL A 232 6.75 31.35 -6.15
CA VAL A 232 6.48 32.80 -6.27
C VAL A 232 7.76 33.61 -6.08
N ILE A 233 8.59 33.26 -5.08
CA ILE A 233 9.87 33.92 -4.83
C ILE A 233 10.80 33.78 -6.04
N VAL A 234 10.95 32.57 -6.59
CA VAL A 234 11.77 32.31 -7.78
C VAL A 234 11.26 33.11 -8.99
N PHE A 235 9.94 33.18 -9.19
CA PHE A 235 9.34 33.96 -10.27
C PHE A 235 9.61 35.47 -10.16
N ILE A 236 9.51 36.02 -8.94
CA ILE A 236 9.85 37.42 -8.64
C ILE A 236 11.33 37.69 -8.95
N PHE A 237 12.24 36.85 -8.47
CA PHE A 237 13.67 36.99 -8.74
C PHE A 237 13.98 36.94 -10.23
N PHE A 238 13.35 36.02 -10.97
CA PHE A 238 13.52 35.89 -12.41
C PHE A 238 13.00 37.14 -13.16
N SER A 239 11.84 37.66 -12.75
CA SER A 239 11.27 38.88 -13.32
C SER A 239 12.14 40.11 -13.03
N LEU A 240 12.65 40.26 -11.80
CA LEU A 240 13.58 41.33 -11.46
C LEU A 240 14.90 41.22 -12.23
N PHE A 241 15.44 40.01 -12.35
CA PHE A 241 16.67 39.75 -13.11
C PHE A 241 16.50 40.14 -14.59
N THR A 242 15.40 39.74 -15.22
CA THR A 242 15.12 40.09 -16.62
C THR A 242 14.92 41.60 -16.83
N LEU A 243 14.29 42.30 -15.88
CA LEU A 243 14.15 43.76 -15.90
C LEU A 243 15.51 44.46 -15.76
N LEU A 244 16.33 44.05 -14.79
CA LEU A 244 17.68 44.59 -14.58
C LEU A 244 18.57 44.33 -15.79
N TYR A 245 18.50 43.13 -16.37
CA TYR A 245 19.25 42.78 -17.58
C TYR A 245 18.84 43.66 -18.78
N ARG A 246 17.55 43.91 -18.98
CA ARG A 246 17.04 44.83 -20.02
C ARG A 246 17.48 46.28 -19.77
N HIS A 247 17.49 46.73 -18.52
CA HIS A 247 17.96 48.07 -18.17
C HIS A 247 19.46 48.22 -18.43
N TYR A 248 20.27 47.26 -17.98
CA TYR A 248 21.70 47.21 -18.23
C TYR A 248 22.03 47.26 -19.72
N ASN A 249 21.37 46.42 -20.55
CA ASN A 249 21.60 46.44 -21.99
C ASN A 249 21.23 47.77 -22.65
N ARG A 250 20.12 48.40 -22.24
CA ARG A 250 19.75 49.75 -22.73
C ARG A 250 20.81 50.79 -22.37
N TRP A 251 21.29 50.75 -21.13
CA TRP A 251 22.36 51.65 -20.68
C TRP A 251 23.64 51.46 -21.50
N VAL A 252 24.10 50.22 -21.70
CA VAL A 252 25.29 49.92 -22.51
C VAL A 252 25.14 50.42 -23.95
N LEU A 253 23.97 50.22 -24.58
CA LEU A 253 23.71 50.70 -25.94
C LEU A 253 23.75 52.24 -26.02
N ASN A 254 23.11 52.93 -25.07
CA ASN A 254 23.14 54.39 -25.00
C ASN A 254 24.55 54.94 -24.76
N SER A 255 25.34 54.30 -23.89
CA SER A 255 26.73 54.69 -23.63
C SER A 255 27.64 54.50 -24.85
N ARG A 256 27.41 53.46 -25.67
CA ARG A 256 28.15 53.29 -26.94
C ARG A 256 27.83 54.38 -27.95
N GLY A 257 26.56 54.73 -28.13
CA GLY A 257 26.17 55.85 -29.02
C GLY A 257 26.83 57.16 -28.63
N SER A 258 26.84 57.50 -27.33
CA SER A 258 27.49 58.72 -26.84
C SER A 258 29.01 58.76 -27.08
N MET A 259 29.71 57.62 -27.12
CA MET A 259 31.15 57.60 -27.44
C MET A 259 31.44 57.79 -28.94
N GLU A 260 30.53 57.39 -29.82
CA GLU A 260 30.68 57.60 -31.27
C GLU A 260 30.47 59.08 -31.65
N ASP A 261 29.53 59.76 -31.02
CA ASP A 261 29.29 61.20 -31.22
C ASP A 261 30.51 62.06 -30.81
N ILE A 262 31.21 61.68 -29.72
CA ILE A 262 32.43 62.38 -29.27
C ILE A 262 33.57 62.24 -30.29
N LYS A 263 33.66 61.11 -31.01
CA LYS A 263 34.70 60.93 -32.05
C LYS A 263 34.44 61.83 -33.27
N TYR A 264 33.19 62.05 -33.65
CA TYR A 264 32.84 62.84 -34.84
C TYR A 264 33.03 64.36 -34.67
N GLN A 265 33.02 64.88 -33.45
CA GLN A 265 33.27 66.31 -33.18
C GLN A 265 34.77 66.67 -33.09
N SER A 266 35.68 65.71 -33.24
CA SER A 266 37.12 65.92 -33.12
C SER A 266 37.88 65.98 -34.47
N VAL A 267 37.15 66.12 -35.58
CA VAL A 267 37.66 66.29 -36.95
C VAL A 267 37.14 67.60 -37.53
#